data_AF-A0AAJ3ZK53-F1
#
_entry.id   AF-A0AAJ3ZK53-F1
#
_cell.length_a   1.000
_cell.length_b   1.000
_cell.length_c   1.000
_cell.angle_alpha   90.00
_cell.angle_beta   90.00
_cell.angle_gamma   90.00
#
_symmetry.space_group_name_H-M   'P 1'
#
loop_
_entity.id
_entity.type
_entity.pdbx_description
1 polymer ?
#
loop_
_entity_poly.entity_id
_entity_poly.type
_entity_poly.pdbx_seq_one_letter_code
_entity_poly.pdbx_strand_id
1 'polypeptide(L)'
;MKTIFIFPLFFFFLSCKEKKETRLQPNSKDSITIATPKVDSVSTSNQNVGDKITNSKNTDCYDYLTELVRSSNFPFSEWDIPKEKINLIIDEHNNEFIRAKLAYDTNGTGTIGWIEYYLKTGILKNTSANLEVPEVLKYDKNLKTKFDTCIKNGNNEKSLQNKNLSLEKNYKSCKNIDLPISYSYEFISELPNFKEVPDDFKSIYQLEHLQGLKQINLKSNEIFKPVLITGYLDSGESEMYIVLLDDSYNFKDKILLYGSEEIEAGESISTTFEISKSFEIKINKSKINNSGKSKKISSIIHKINLDGTFSKIK
;
A
#
# COMPACT_ATOMS: atom_id res chain seq x y z
N MET A 1 -47.77 37.19 25.53
CA MET A 1 -46.37 37.45 25.92
C MET A 1 -45.71 36.12 26.20
N LYS A 2 -44.61 35.81 25.50
CA LYS A 2 -43.99 34.48 25.45
C LYS A 2 -43.12 34.24 26.68
N THR A 3 -43.40 33.15 27.36
CA THR A 3 -42.64 32.57 28.47
C THR A 3 -41.34 31.98 27.95
N ILE A 4 -40.22 32.35 28.58
CA ILE A 4 -38.87 31.86 28.30
C ILE A 4 -38.69 30.56 29.10
N PHE A 5 -38.48 29.44 28.41
CA PHE A 5 -38.03 28.18 29.01
C PHE A 5 -36.50 28.17 28.99
N ILE A 6 -35.88 28.25 30.16
CA ILE A 6 -34.44 27.99 30.37
C ILE A 6 -34.32 26.52 30.75
N PHE A 7 -33.70 25.71 29.88
CA PHE A 7 -33.32 24.33 30.19
C PHE A 7 -31.92 24.35 30.83
N PRO A 8 -31.73 23.82 32.05
CA PRO A 8 -30.40 23.64 32.60
C PRO A 8 -29.78 22.38 31.98
N LEU A 9 -28.68 22.55 31.24
CA LEU A 9 -27.86 21.43 30.78
C LEU A 9 -27.08 20.90 31.99
N PHE A 10 -27.50 19.74 32.50
CA PHE A 10 -26.77 18.98 33.52
C PHE A 10 -25.47 18.46 32.92
N PHE A 11 -24.33 18.98 33.37
CA PHE A 11 -23.02 18.38 33.15
C PHE A 11 -22.92 17.11 34.00
N PHE A 12 -23.04 15.93 33.39
CA PHE A 12 -22.56 14.69 33.99
C PHE A 12 -21.03 14.65 33.87
N PHE A 13 -20.35 15.00 34.95
CA PHE A 13 -18.95 14.62 35.16
C PHE A 13 -18.90 13.12 35.44
N LEU A 14 -18.64 12.31 34.40
CA LEU A 14 -18.16 10.93 34.60
C LEU A 14 -16.65 10.98 34.82
N SER A 15 -16.30 10.99 36.10
CA SER A 15 -14.97 10.78 36.66
C SER A 15 -14.53 9.34 36.38
N CYS A 16 -13.53 9.15 35.51
CA CYS A 16 -12.80 7.89 35.42
C CYS A 16 -11.80 7.80 36.57
N LYS A 17 -12.14 7.00 37.58
CA LYS A 17 -11.22 6.53 38.61
C LYS A 17 -10.17 5.61 38.00
N GLU A 18 -8.90 5.90 38.27
CA GLU A 18 -7.80 4.95 38.18
C GLU A 18 -8.11 3.68 38.96
N LYS A 19 -7.79 2.52 38.38
CA LYS A 19 -7.69 1.26 39.11
C LYS A 19 -6.29 0.68 38.91
N LYS A 20 -5.55 0.67 40.02
CA LYS A 20 -4.23 0.06 40.19
C LYS A 20 -4.28 -1.47 40.02
N GLU A 21 -3.10 -1.97 39.63
CA GLU A 21 -2.69 -3.35 39.44
C GLU A 21 -3.19 -4.36 40.48
N THR A 22 -3.33 -5.61 40.04
CA THR A 22 -3.10 -6.76 40.93
C THR A 22 -2.43 -7.89 40.16
N ARG A 23 -1.17 -8.16 40.50
CA ARG A 23 -0.44 -9.40 40.20
C ARG A 23 -1.18 -10.60 40.82
N LEU A 24 -1.33 -11.67 40.06
CA LEU A 24 -1.50 -13.02 40.60
C LEU A 24 -0.63 -13.99 39.79
N GLN A 25 0.42 -14.53 40.43
CA GLN A 25 0.96 -15.85 40.08
C GLN A 25 0.02 -16.93 40.64
N PRO A 26 0.03 -18.13 40.04
CA PRO A 26 0.08 -19.31 40.88
C PRO A 26 1.18 -20.30 40.47
N ASN A 27 1.86 -20.79 41.49
CA ASN A 27 2.85 -21.85 41.45
C ASN A 27 2.15 -23.21 41.65
N SER A 28 2.54 -24.18 40.83
CA SER A 28 2.72 -25.61 41.07
C SER A 28 1.58 -26.54 41.57
N LYS A 29 1.61 -27.72 40.95
CA LYS A 29 1.09 -29.06 41.35
C LYS A 29 -0.39 -29.32 41.04
N ASP A 30 -0.63 -29.98 39.91
CA ASP A 30 -1.04 -31.38 39.94
C ASP A 30 -0.67 -32.08 38.62
N SER A 31 -0.13 -33.27 38.78
CA SER A 31 0.47 -34.14 37.78
C SER A 31 -0.55 -35.18 37.30
N ILE A 32 -0.80 -35.28 36.00
CA ILE A 32 -1.24 -36.53 35.36
C ILE A 32 -0.55 -36.67 33.99
N THR A 33 0.22 -37.74 33.88
CA THR A 33 0.94 -38.22 32.68
C THR A 33 -0.01 -39.02 31.78
N ILE A 34 0.20 -38.97 30.45
CA ILE A 34 0.42 -40.13 29.54
C ILE A 34 0.01 -39.81 28.07
N ALA A 35 0.93 -40.18 27.15
CA ALA A 35 0.79 -40.51 25.72
C ALA A 35 1.18 -39.47 24.64
N THR A 36 2.46 -39.46 24.27
CA THR A 36 2.96 -39.39 22.87
C THR A 36 2.91 -40.80 22.26
N PRO A 37 2.69 -41.05 20.93
CA PRO A 37 3.52 -40.57 19.80
C PRO A 37 2.70 -40.25 18.51
N LYS A 38 3.20 -39.67 17.39
CA LYS A 38 4.15 -40.25 16.43
C LYS A 38 4.57 -39.21 15.37
N VAL A 39 5.88 -39.10 15.18
CA VAL A 39 6.56 -38.71 13.94
C VAL A 39 6.81 -39.99 13.16
N ASP A 40 6.45 -40.02 11.87
CA ASP A 40 6.91 -40.90 10.80
C ASP A 40 6.32 -40.26 9.51
N SER A 41 7.00 -40.04 8.38
CA SER A 41 8.18 -40.69 7.83
C SER A 41 8.76 -39.86 6.67
N VAL A 42 10.09 -39.91 6.58
CA VAL A 42 10.91 -39.62 5.40
C VAL A 42 10.70 -40.73 4.37
N SER A 43 10.70 -40.41 3.07
CA SER A 43 11.16 -41.35 2.06
C SER A 43 12.07 -40.66 1.04
N THR A 44 13.21 -41.31 0.84
CA THR A 44 14.35 -40.92 0.03
C THR A 44 14.27 -41.58 -1.35
N SER A 45 14.87 -40.90 -2.33
CA SER A 45 15.48 -41.41 -3.58
C SER A 45 14.60 -42.05 -4.66
N ASN A 46 14.71 -41.52 -5.88
CA ASN A 46 15.47 -42.21 -6.93
C ASN A 46 16.02 -41.25 -7.99
N GLN A 47 17.35 -41.30 -8.16
CA GLN A 47 18.06 -40.82 -9.33
C GLN A 47 17.98 -41.85 -10.46
N ASN A 48 17.74 -41.37 -11.67
CA ASN A 48 18.49 -41.63 -12.91
C ASN A 48 17.53 -41.71 -14.10
N VAL A 49 17.72 -40.82 -15.06
CA VAL A 49 18.08 -41.12 -16.47
C VAL A 49 18.04 -39.82 -17.27
N GLY A 50 19.18 -39.51 -17.90
CA GLY A 50 19.29 -39.19 -19.32
C GLY A 50 18.60 -37.93 -19.86
N ASP A 51 19.44 -37.05 -20.42
CA ASP A 51 19.12 -35.94 -21.30
C ASP A 51 17.76 -36.00 -22.02
N LYS A 52 16.92 -35.01 -21.71
CA LYS A 52 16.17 -34.31 -22.74
C LYS A 52 15.83 -32.90 -22.29
N ILE A 53 16.47 -31.94 -22.97
CA ILE A 53 16.07 -30.54 -23.05
C ILE A 53 14.58 -30.49 -23.33
N THR A 54 13.81 -30.03 -22.34
CA THR A 54 12.61 -29.21 -22.48
C THR A 54 12.02 -29.07 -21.09
N ASN A 55 12.14 -27.90 -20.48
CA ASN A 55 11.09 -27.34 -19.64
C ASN A 55 11.39 -25.87 -19.41
N SER A 56 10.63 -25.04 -20.13
CA SER A 56 10.45 -23.62 -19.90
C SER A 56 10.13 -23.38 -18.42
N LYS A 57 11.16 -23.16 -17.60
CA LYS A 57 10.98 -22.65 -16.24
C LYS A 57 10.46 -21.21 -16.37
N ASN A 58 9.24 -21.00 -15.89
CA ASN A 58 8.72 -19.68 -15.60
C ASN A 58 9.71 -19.04 -14.61
N THR A 59 10.60 -18.20 -15.14
CA THR A 59 11.65 -17.52 -14.38
C THR A 59 11.07 -16.17 -13.98
N ASP A 60 11.01 -15.86 -12.69
CA ASP A 60 10.52 -14.55 -12.24
C ASP A 60 11.45 -13.48 -12.82
N CYS A 61 10.91 -12.33 -13.22
CA CYS A 61 11.74 -11.26 -13.74
C CYS A 61 12.78 -10.81 -12.71
N TYR A 62 12.48 -10.89 -11.41
CA TYR A 62 13.47 -10.59 -10.37
C TYR A 62 14.62 -11.60 -10.27
N ASP A 63 14.48 -12.81 -10.82
CA ASP A 63 15.60 -13.74 -10.96
C ASP A 63 16.65 -13.14 -11.90
N TYR A 64 16.23 -12.51 -13.00
CA TYR A 64 17.17 -11.80 -13.89
C TYR A 64 17.81 -10.59 -13.22
N LEU A 65 17.09 -9.87 -12.35
CA LEU A 65 17.67 -8.77 -11.57
C LEU A 65 18.70 -9.28 -10.56
N THR A 66 18.41 -10.42 -9.93
CA THR A 66 19.33 -11.10 -9.00
C THR A 66 20.61 -11.50 -9.73
N GLU A 67 20.49 -12.12 -10.90
CA GLU A 67 21.65 -12.46 -11.73
C GLU A 67 22.40 -11.23 -12.23
N LEU A 68 21.67 -10.15 -12.57
CA LEU A 68 22.27 -8.87 -12.97
C LEU A 68 23.15 -8.32 -11.84
N VAL A 69 22.66 -8.31 -10.60
CA VAL A 69 23.42 -7.91 -9.41
C VAL A 69 24.62 -8.83 -9.18
N ARG A 70 24.46 -10.16 -9.25
CA ARG A 70 25.57 -11.13 -9.10
C ARG A 70 26.66 -10.94 -10.16
N SER A 71 26.27 -10.62 -11.40
CA SER A 71 27.20 -10.33 -12.49
C SER A 71 27.94 -8.99 -12.34
N SER A 72 27.50 -8.13 -11.40
CA SER A 72 28.05 -6.81 -11.24
C SER A 72 29.41 -6.78 -10.54
N ASN A 73 30.05 -5.62 -10.58
CA ASN A 73 31.24 -5.30 -9.78
C ASN A 73 30.92 -4.84 -8.35
N PHE A 74 29.74 -5.16 -7.81
CA PHE A 74 29.47 -4.98 -6.38
C PHE A 74 30.56 -5.68 -5.54
N PRO A 75 31.04 -5.07 -4.43
CA PRO A 75 32.20 -5.57 -3.67
C PRO A 75 31.86 -6.79 -2.79
N PHE A 76 31.39 -7.88 -3.42
CA PHE A 76 31.00 -9.12 -2.73
C PHE A 76 32.15 -9.77 -1.95
N SER A 77 33.39 -9.56 -2.39
CA SER A 77 34.59 -10.11 -1.75
C SER A 77 34.80 -9.63 -0.33
N GLU A 78 34.25 -8.47 0.05
CA GLU A 78 34.33 -7.95 1.42
C GLU A 78 33.60 -8.84 2.44
N TRP A 79 32.70 -9.70 1.96
CA TRP A 79 31.84 -10.52 2.79
C TRP A 79 32.22 -12.01 2.80
N ASP A 80 33.23 -12.42 2.02
CA ASP A 80 33.66 -13.82 1.86
C ASP A 80 32.50 -14.79 1.50
N ILE A 81 31.54 -14.31 0.70
CA ILE A 81 30.36 -15.07 0.29
C ILE A 81 30.39 -15.34 -1.22
N PRO A 82 30.22 -16.60 -1.66
CA PRO A 82 30.02 -16.93 -3.06
C PRO A 82 28.80 -16.19 -3.61
N LYS A 83 28.95 -15.56 -4.79
CA LYS A 83 27.91 -14.71 -5.40
C LYS A 83 26.57 -15.45 -5.58
N GLU A 84 26.63 -16.76 -5.79
CA GLU A 84 25.48 -17.64 -6.01
C GLU A 84 24.59 -17.79 -4.76
N LYS A 85 25.13 -17.50 -3.57
CA LYS A 85 24.39 -17.52 -2.30
C LYS A 85 23.71 -16.20 -1.96
N ILE A 86 23.91 -15.18 -2.79
CA ILE A 86 23.37 -13.84 -2.53
C ILE A 86 21.95 -13.77 -3.03
N ASN A 87 21.03 -13.55 -2.12
CA ASN A 87 19.62 -13.36 -2.37
C ASN A 87 19.30 -11.87 -2.50
N LEU A 88 18.36 -11.55 -3.37
CA LEU A 88 17.84 -10.20 -3.54
C LEU A 88 16.43 -10.13 -2.95
N ILE A 89 16.22 -9.22 -2.00
CA ILE A 89 14.92 -8.98 -1.38
C ILE A 89 14.43 -7.62 -1.85
N ILE A 90 13.33 -7.59 -2.60
CA ILE A 90 12.77 -6.34 -3.11
C ILE A 90 12.17 -5.55 -1.95
N ASP A 91 12.58 -4.30 -1.83
CA ASP A 91 12.13 -3.35 -0.80
C ASP A 91 11.14 -2.35 -1.40
N GLU A 92 11.45 -1.85 -2.60
CA GLU A 92 10.59 -0.92 -3.33
C GLU A 92 10.65 -1.22 -4.83
N HIS A 93 9.50 -1.16 -5.51
CA HIS A 93 9.43 -1.13 -6.96
C HIS A 93 8.37 -0.12 -7.39
N ASN A 94 8.80 0.95 -8.05
CA ASN A 94 7.93 1.97 -8.61
C ASN A 94 8.24 2.19 -10.11
N ASN A 95 7.63 3.18 -10.75
CA ASN A 95 7.79 3.44 -12.18
C ASN A 95 9.17 4.00 -12.58
N GLU A 96 10.02 4.35 -11.62
CA GLU A 96 11.35 4.93 -11.82
C GLU A 96 12.46 3.93 -11.51
N PHE A 97 12.42 3.28 -10.35
CA PHE A 97 13.46 2.38 -9.89
C PHE A 97 12.93 1.18 -9.09
N ILE A 98 13.80 0.18 -8.93
CA ILE A 98 13.66 -0.93 -8.00
C ILE A 98 14.76 -0.80 -6.95
N ARG A 99 14.39 -0.73 -5.66
CA ARG A 99 15.30 -0.81 -4.54
C ARG A 99 15.25 -2.22 -3.96
N ALA A 100 16.41 -2.77 -3.64
CA ALA A 100 16.48 -4.08 -3.05
C ALA A 100 17.63 -4.22 -2.04
N LYS A 101 17.38 -5.07 -1.05
CA LYS A 101 18.37 -5.51 -0.07
C LYS A 101 19.09 -6.76 -0.58
N LEU A 102 20.41 -6.76 -0.49
CA LEU A 102 21.23 -7.94 -0.70
C LEU A 102 21.35 -8.69 0.63
N ALA A 103 21.00 -9.97 0.62
CA ALA A 103 21.04 -10.81 1.80
C ALA A 103 21.64 -12.19 1.52
N TYR A 104 22.04 -12.90 2.56
CA TYR A 104 22.42 -14.31 2.50
C TYR A 104 21.95 -15.04 3.75
N ASP A 105 21.76 -16.35 3.65
CA ASP A 105 21.18 -17.14 4.72
C ASP A 105 22.17 -17.29 5.89
N THR A 106 21.80 -16.71 7.04
CA THR A 106 22.51 -16.82 8.31
C THR A 106 21.52 -16.94 9.46
N ASN A 107 22.00 -17.28 10.66
CA ASN A 107 21.21 -17.26 11.89
C ASN A 107 20.94 -15.82 12.41
N GLY A 108 21.18 -14.77 11.60
CA GLY A 108 20.98 -13.34 11.88
C GLY A 108 20.35 -12.59 10.70
N THR A 109 20.52 -11.27 10.59
CA THR A 109 19.90 -10.47 9.51
C THR A 109 20.58 -10.60 8.13
N GLY A 110 21.79 -11.18 8.08
CA GLY A 110 22.51 -11.58 6.87
C GLY A 110 22.58 -10.51 5.77
N THR A 111 22.63 -9.23 6.10
CA THR A 111 22.51 -8.14 5.12
C THR A 111 23.88 -7.72 4.62
N ILE A 112 24.05 -7.72 3.30
CA ILE A 112 25.30 -7.38 2.60
C ILE A 112 25.30 -5.92 2.14
N GLY A 113 24.13 -5.39 1.76
CA GLY A 113 24.02 -4.04 1.25
C GLY A 113 22.71 -3.77 0.52
N TRP A 114 22.68 -2.66 -0.20
CA TRP A 114 21.51 -2.15 -0.91
C TRP A 114 21.86 -1.76 -2.34
N ILE A 115 20.91 -1.96 -3.24
CA ILE A 115 21.00 -1.49 -4.62
C ILE A 115 19.76 -0.71 -5.05
N GLU A 116 19.93 0.10 -6.08
CA GLU A 116 18.85 0.69 -6.87
C GLU A 116 19.06 0.41 -8.35
N TYR A 117 18.06 -0.13 -9.03
CA TYR A 117 18.02 -0.32 -10.48
C TYR A 117 17.01 0.63 -11.12
N TYR A 118 17.47 1.56 -11.94
CA TYR A 118 16.62 2.55 -12.61
C TYR A 118 16.06 1.98 -13.91
N LEU A 119 14.74 1.82 -13.99
CA LEU A 119 14.04 1.08 -15.05
C LEU A 119 14.21 1.69 -16.44
N LYS A 120 14.24 3.03 -16.53
CA LYS A 120 14.35 3.76 -17.81
C LYS A 120 15.75 3.71 -18.40
N THR A 121 16.76 3.86 -17.55
CA THR A 121 18.16 4.00 -17.98
C THR A 121 18.92 2.67 -17.89
N GLY A 122 18.45 1.75 -17.06
CA GLY A 122 19.15 0.53 -16.70
C GLY A 122 20.35 0.77 -15.80
N ILE A 123 20.46 1.92 -15.15
CA ILE A 123 21.57 2.18 -14.24
C ILE A 123 21.35 1.35 -12.97
N LEU A 124 22.34 0.54 -12.60
CA LEU A 124 22.39 -0.14 -11.30
C LEU A 124 23.33 0.66 -10.38
N LYS A 125 22.87 1.00 -9.18
CA LYS A 125 23.68 1.69 -8.16
C LYS A 125 23.82 0.83 -6.91
N ASN A 126 24.98 0.86 -6.28
CA ASN A 126 25.16 0.48 -4.89
C ASN A 126 24.76 1.66 -4.01
N THR A 127 23.79 1.46 -3.12
CA THR A 127 23.24 2.46 -2.21
C THR A 127 23.41 2.06 -0.76
N SER A 128 24.37 1.16 -0.48
CA SER A 128 24.65 0.68 0.87
C SER A 128 25.03 1.83 1.81
N ALA A 129 24.59 1.73 3.07
CA ALA A 129 24.72 2.81 4.06
C ALA A 129 26.16 3.21 4.41
N ASN A 130 27.14 2.36 4.09
CA ASN A 130 28.56 2.63 4.29
C ASN A 130 29.18 3.52 3.19
N LEU A 131 28.43 3.86 2.14
CA LEU A 131 28.87 4.76 1.08
C LEU A 131 28.44 6.19 1.35
N GLU A 132 29.35 7.15 1.19
CA GLU A 132 29.02 8.59 1.23
C GLU A 132 28.18 9.02 0.01
N VAL A 133 28.39 8.37 -1.14
CA VAL A 133 27.66 8.63 -2.39
C VAL A 133 27.36 7.30 -3.10
N PRO A 134 26.16 7.12 -3.69
CA PRO A 134 25.85 5.92 -4.47
C PRO A 134 26.81 5.69 -5.63
N GLU A 135 27.31 4.46 -5.77
CA GLU A 135 28.24 4.08 -6.83
C GLU A 135 27.53 3.38 -7.99
N VAL A 136 27.82 3.77 -9.23
CA VAL A 136 27.28 3.10 -10.41
C VAL A 136 28.01 1.78 -10.67
N LEU A 137 27.25 0.70 -10.73
CA LEU A 137 27.76 -0.65 -10.94
C LEU A 137 27.78 -1.02 -12.42
N LYS A 138 28.83 -1.73 -12.83
CA LYS A 138 28.98 -2.37 -14.14
C LYS A 138 28.56 -3.83 -14.01
N TYR A 139 27.74 -4.32 -14.93
CA TYR A 139 27.17 -5.68 -14.94
C TYR A 139 27.06 -6.23 -16.37
N ASP A 140 26.68 -7.50 -16.54
CA ASP A 140 26.48 -8.10 -17.87
C ASP A 140 25.22 -7.54 -18.57
N LYS A 141 25.43 -6.84 -19.69
CA LYS A 141 24.36 -6.22 -20.50
C LYS A 141 23.37 -7.23 -21.09
N ASN A 142 23.76 -8.50 -21.26
CA ASN A 142 22.84 -9.54 -21.72
C ASN A 142 21.74 -9.80 -20.70
N LEU A 143 22.07 -9.74 -19.40
CA LEU A 143 21.10 -9.90 -18.31
C LEU A 143 20.14 -8.72 -18.23
N LYS A 144 20.61 -7.49 -18.48
CA LYS A 144 19.73 -6.33 -18.64
C LYS A 144 18.68 -6.54 -19.73
N THR A 145 19.09 -7.04 -20.89
CA THR A 145 18.15 -7.24 -22.00
C THR A 145 17.08 -8.26 -21.62
N LYS A 146 17.48 -9.36 -20.95
CA LYS A 146 16.55 -10.38 -20.44
C LYS A 146 15.62 -9.82 -19.36
N PHE A 147 16.17 -9.06 -18.40
CA PHE A 147 15.42 -8.41 -17.33
C PHE A 147 14.41 -7.40 -17.87
N ASP A 148 14.86 -6.45 -18.68
CA ASP A 148 14.00 -5.41 -19.27
C ASP A 148 12.92 -6.03 -20.14
N THR A 149 13.25 -7.05 -20.94
CA THR A 149 12.28 -7.78 -21.76
C THR A 149 11.28 -8.52 -20.87
N CYS A 150 11.75 -9.15 -19.80
CA CYS A 150 10.88 -9.84 -18.84
C CYS A 150 9.95 -8.87 -18.13
N ILE A 151 10.45 -7.77 -17.55
CA ILE A 151 9.61 -6.78 -16.86
C ILE A 151 8.61 -6.13 -17.84
N LYS A 152 9.03 -5.82 -19.07
CA LYS A 152 8.13 -5.27 -20.08
C LYS A 152 7.08 -6.28 -20.56
N ASN A 153 7.46 -7.55 -20.76
CA ASN A 153 6.53 -8.60 -21.21
C ASN A 153 5.70 -9.20 -20.08
N GLY A 154 6.21 -9.20 -18.86
CA GLY A 154 5.51 -9.53 -17.62
C GLY A 154 4.47 -8.46 -17.26
N ASN A 155 4.57 -7.26 -17.85
CA ASN A 155 3.54 -6.24 -17.83
C ASN A 155 2.55 -6.34 -19.02
N ASN A 156 2.77 -7.24 -19.99
CA ASN A 156 1.93 -7.34 -21.18
C ASN A 156 1.04 -8.59 -21.12
N GLU A 157 -0.25 -8.31 -21.04
CA GLU A 157 -1.40 -9.21 -21.21
C GLU A 157 -1.75 -10.16 -20.07
N LYS A 158 -0.93 -11.13 -19.66
CA LYS A 158 -1.38 -12.12 -18.63
C LYS A 158 -1.40 -11.59 -17.20
N SER A 159 -0.38 -10.82 -16.81
CA SER A 159 -0.32 -10.17 -15.50
C SER A 159 -1.36 -9.05 -15.40
N LEU A 160 -1.51 -8.25 -16.46
CA LEU A 160 -2.52 -7.19 -16.51
C LEU A 160 -3.94 -7.78 -16.53
N GLN A 161 -4.20 -8.85 -17.30
CA GLN A 161 -5.48 -9.58 -17.23
C GLN A 161 -5.71 -10.16 -15.85
N ASN A 162 -4.73 -10.81 -15.22
CA ASN A 162 -4.90 -11.38 -13.88
C ASN A 162 -5.08 -10.31 -12.78
N LYS A 163 -4.36 -9.18 -12.88
CA LYS A 163 -4.54 -8.02 -11.99
C LYS A 163 -5.91 -7.39 -12.21
N ASN A 164 -6.36 -7.22 -13.46
CA ASN A 164 -7.67 -6.69 -13.79
C ASN A 164 -8.79 -7.64 -13.36
N LEU A 165 -8.63 -8.96 -13.52
CA LEU A 165 -9.53 -9.99 -12.99
C LEU A 165 -9.60 -9.95 -11.46
N SER A 166 -8.46 -9.74 -10.79
CA SER A 166 -8.38 -9.58 -9.33
C SER A 166 -9.09 -8.30 -8.85
N LEU A 167 -8.84 -7.18 -9.54
CA LEU A 167 -9.43 -5.89 -9.25
C LEU A 167 -10.93 -5.85 -9.53
N GLU A 168 -11.37 -6.41 -10.65
CA GLU A 168 -12.78 -6.60 -10.99
C GLU A 168 -13.49 -7.42 -9.91
N LYS A 169 -12.90 -8.55 -9.50
CA LYS A 169 -13.45 -9.40 -8.44
C LYS A 169 -13.55 -8.64 -7.12
N ASN A 170 -12.51 -7.87 -6.75
CA ASN A 170 -12.55 -7.05 -5.55
C ASN A 170 -13.63 -5.97 -5.64
N TYR A 171 -13.65 -5.21 -6.74
CA TYR A 171 -14.65 -4.18 -6.99
C TYR A 171 -16.07 -4.74 -6.88
N LYS A 172 -16.36 -5.86 -7.56
CA LYS A 172 -17.68 -6.50 -7.55
C LYS A 172 -18.09 -7.01 -6.16
N SER A 173 -17.12 -7.27 -5.28
CA SER A 173 -17.38 -7.69 -3.90
C SER A 173 -17.59 -6.53 -2.92
N CYS A 174 -17.21 -5.30 -3.29
CA CYS A 174 -17.44 -4.11 -2.48
C CYS A 174 -18.90 -3.66 -2.59
N LYS A 175 -19.45 -3.12 -1.50
CA LYS A 175 -20.78 -2.52 -1.50
C LYS A 175 -20.78 -1.22 -2.30
N ASN A 176 -21.95 -0.89 -2.85
CA ASN A 176 -22.19 0.41 -3.46
C ASN A 176 -22.91 1.32 -2.47
N ILE A 177 -22.59 2.60 -2.49
CA ILE A 177 -23.33 3.66 -1.80
C ILE A 177 -23.96 4.60 -2.85
N ASP A 178 -25.18 5.03 -2.57
CA ASP A 178 -25.91 5.98 -3.41
C ASP A 178 -25.41 7.42 -3.17
N LEU A 179 -25.51 8.24 -4.21
CA LEU A 179 -25.25 9.67 -4.15
C LEU A 179 -26.53 10.46 -3.78
N PRO A 180 -26.41 11.65 -3.16
CA PRO A 180 -25.18 12.38 -2.84
C PRO A 180 -24.51 11.87 -1.56
N ILE A 181 -23.21 12.16 -1.42
CA ILE A 181 -22.43 11.89 -0.21
C ILE A 181 -21.73 13.16 0.20
N SER A 182 -21.71 13.44 1.49
CA SER A 182 -20.96 14.57 2.05
C SER A 182 -20.12 14.09 3.20
N TYR A 183 -19.03 14.80 3.45
CA TYR A 183 -18.26 14.67 4.67
C TYR A 183 -19.18 14.77 5.90
N SER A 184 -19.01 13.83 6.82
CA SER A 184 -19.38 13.94 8.23
C SER A 184 -18.30 13.26 9.05
N TYR A 185 -18.17 13.63 10.32
CA TYR A 185 -17.18 12.99 11.20
C TYR A 185 -17.46 11.50 11.34
N GLU A 186 -18.73 11.13 11.47
CA GLU A 186 -19.21 9.75 11.55
C GLU A 186 -18.85 8.98 10.27
N PHE A 187 -19.06 9.57 9.09
CA PHE A 187 -18.73 8.90 7.83
C PHE A 187 -17.23 8.55 7.73
N ILE A 188 -16.36 9.49 8.11
CA ILE A 188 -14.90 9.29 8.07
C ILE A 188 -14.42 8.34 9.17
N SER A 189 -15.00 8.44 10.37
CA SER A 189 -14.54 7.63 11.51
C SER A 189 -15.08 6.19 11.48
N GLU A 190 -16.34 6.00 11.07
CA GLU A 190 -16.97 4.68 11.06
C GLU A 190 -16.71 3.91 9.76
N LEU A 191 -16.43 4.60 8.66
CA LEU A 191 -16.22 4.02 7.33
C LEU A 191 -17.30 2.96 7.00
N PRO A 192 -18.59 3.36 6.99
CA PRO A 192 -19.70 2.41 6.96
C PRO A 192 -19.64 1.57 5.68
N ASN A 193 -19.61 0.25 5.83
CA ASN A 193 -19.57 -0.72 4.72
C ASN A 193 -18.30 -0.71 3.87
N PHE A 194 -17.25 0.02 4.26
CA PHE A 194 -15.97 -0.09 3.60
C PHE A 194 -15.39 -1.49 3.82
N LYS A 195 -14.76 -2.02 2.78
CA LYS A 195 -14.12 -3.33 2.79
C LYS A 195 -12.61 -3.15 2.72
N GLU A 196 -11.86 -3.94 3.49
CA GLU A 196 -10.41 -4.00 3.36
C GLU A 196 -10.00 -4.49 1.96
N VAL A 197 -8.95 -3.88 1.45
CA VAL A 197 -8.39 -4.14 0.12
C VAL A 197 -6.95 -4.60 0.27
N PRO A 198 -6.52 -5.63 -0.49
CA PRO A 198 -5.14 -6.08 -0.47
C PRO A 198 -4.14 -4.96 -0.82
N ASP A 199 -3.00 -4.97 -0.16
CA ASP A 199 -1.93 -3.98 -0.34
C ASP A 199 -1.38 -3.93 -1.77
N ASP A 200 -1.47 -5.02 -2.53
CA ASP A 200 -1.09 -5.06 -3.95
C ASP A 200 -1.80 -3.98 -4.79
N PHE A 201 -2.97 -3.51 -4.34
CA PHE A 201 -3.76 -2.50 -5.05
C PHE A 201 -3.27 -1.07 -4.80
N LYS A 202 -2.37 -0.84 -3.83
CA LYS A 202 -1.70 0.45 -3.65
C LYS A 202 -1.07 0.90 -4.96
N SER A 203 -0.31 0.02 -5.62
CA SER A 203 0.33 0.32 -6.91
C SER A 203 -0.66 0.61 -8.04
N ILE A 204 -1.82 -0.05 -8.03
CA ILE A 204 -2.86 0.12 -9.04
C ILE A 204 -3.53 1.50 -8.89
N TYR A 205 -3.83 1.88 -7.65
CA TYR A 205 -4.46 3.16 -7.33
C TYR A 205 -3.47 4.31 -7.18
N GLN A 206 -2.16 4.03 -7.29
CA GLN A 206 -1.06 4.98 -7.04
C GLN A 206 -1.09 5.53 -5.61
N LEU A 207 -1.37 4.68 -4.61
CA LEU A 207 -1.53 5.02 -3.18
C LEU A 207 -0.48 4.29 -2.31
N GLU A 208 0.76 4.20 -2.79
CA GLU A 208 1.86 3.50 -2.12
C GLU A 208 2.20 4.10 -0.74
N HIS A 209 1.87 5.38 -0.54
CA HIS A 209 2.09 6.11 0.71
C HIS A 209 1.05 5.81 1.80
N LEU A 210 0.01 5.02 1.49
CA LEU A 210 -1.03 4.66 2.44
C LEU A 210 -0.92 3.21 2.91
N GLN A 211 -1.33 2.96 4.14
CA GLN A 211 -1.44 1.65 4.78
C GLN A 211 -2.91 1.29 5.03
N GLY A 212 -3.20 -0.01 5.04
CA GLY A 212 -4.51 -0.54 5.46
C GLY A 212 -5.67 -0.04 4.59
N LEU A 213 -5.53 -0.19 3.27
CA LEU A 213 -6.52 0.33 2.32
C LEU A 213 -7.91 -0.25 2.57
N LYS A 214 -8.90 0.64 2.54
CA LYS A 214 -10.32 0.29 2.61
C LYS A 214 -11.08 0.95 1.48
N GLN A 215 -12.09 0.27 0.96
CA GLN A 215 -12.82 0.67 -0.24
C GLN A 215 -14.33 0.54 -0.10
N ILE A 216 -15.05 1.50 -0.69
CA ILE A 216 -16.47 1.38 -1.05
C ILE A 216 -16.69 1.95 -2.46
N ASN A 217 -17.65 1.40 -3.21
CA ASN A 217 -17.93 1.87 -4.57
C ASN A 217 -19.02 2.94 -4.56
N LEU A 218 -18.91 3.90 -5.47
CA LEU A 218 -19.97 4.87 -5.72
C LEU A 218 -20.83 4.40 -6.88
N LYS A 219 -22.16 4.44 -6.69
CA LYS A 219 -23.08 4.11 -7.77
C LYS A 219 -22.97 5.15 -8.88
N SER A 220 -22.68 4.69 -10.09
CA SER A 220 -22.41 5.52 -11.26
C SER A 220 -23.16 5.04 -12.50
N ASN A 221 -23.27 5.93 -13.49
CA ASN A 221 -23.59 5.58 -14.86
C ASN A 221 -22.42 4.80 -15.47
N GLU A 222 -22.72 3.75 -16.24
CA GLU A 222 -21.80 2.65 -16.55
C GLU A 222 -20.48 3.00 -17.25
N ILE A 223 -20.24 4.26 -17.64
CA ILE A 223 -19.02 4.73 -18.33
C ILE A 223 -17.80 4.76 -17.40
N PHE A 224 -18.01 5.01 -16.12
CA PHE A 224 -16.94 5.05 -15.12
C PHE A 224 -17.37 4.34 -13.86
N LYS A 225 -16.38 3.78 -13.18
CA LYS A 225 -16.52 3.10 -11.90
C LYS A 225 -15.80 3.89 -10.81
N PRO A 226 -16.44 4.92 -10.24
CA PRO A 226 -15.88 5.71 -9.16
C PRO A 226 -15.84 4.92 -7.86
N VAL A 227 -14.71 5.02 -7.16
CA VAL A 227 -14.42 4.29 -5.93
C VAL A 227 -13.94 5.26 -4.87
N LEU A 228 -14.46 5.17 -3.65
CA LEU A 228 -13.85 5.82 -2.50
C LEU A 228 -12.85 4.86 -1.87
N ILE A 229 -11.62 5.32 -1.72
CA ILE A 229 -10.53 4.57 -1.10
C ILE A 229 -9.96 5.40 0.03
N THR A 230 -9.80 4.79 1.19
CA THR A 230 -9.18 5.42 2.36
C THR A 230 -8.05 4.54 2.88
N GLY A 231 -7.09 5.18 3.55
CA GLY A 231 -5.98 4.51 4.21
C GLY A 231 -5.32 5.47 5.20
N TYR A 232 -4.27 4.99 5.84
CA TYR A 232 -3.54 5.74 6.85
C TYR A 232 -2.12 6.03 6.39
N LEU A 233 -1.63 7.23 6.67
CA LEU A 233 -0.22 7.57 6.60
C LEU A 233 0.53 6.87 7.74
N ASP A 234 1.86 6.82 7.63
CA ASP A 234 2.72 6.33 8.72
C ASP A 234 2.61 7.19 10.00
N SER A 235 2.17 8.45 9.87
CA SER A 235 1.83 9.34 11.00
C SER A 235 0.56 8.91 11.76
N GLY A 236 -0.24 8.00 11.19
CA GLY A 236 -1.56 7.59 11.69
C GLY A 236 -2.71 8.44 11.19
N GLU A 237 -2.43 9.54 10.48
CA GLU A 237 -3.45 10.37 9.84
C GLU A 237 -4.13 9.63 8.68
N SER A 238 -5.42 9.87 8.48
CA SER A 238 -6.17 9.21 7.41
C SER A 238 -6.36 10.12 6.20
N GLU A 239 -6.23 9.53 5.01
CA GLU A 239 -6.58 10.17 3.75
C GLU A 239 -7.67 9.39 3.03
N MET A 240 -8.59 10.09 2.37
CA MET A 240 -9.61 9.51 1.50
C MET A 240 -9.52 10.12 0.11
N TYR A 241 -9.49 9.25 -0.88
CA TYR A 241 -9.48 9.58 -2.31
C TYR A 241 -10.77 9.11 -2.96
N ILE A 242 -11.16 9.81 -4.02
CA ILE A 242 -12.00 9.21 -5.07
C ILE A 242 -11.10 8.83 -6.24
N VAL A 243 -11.23 7.59 -6.70
CA VAL A 243 -10.51 7.01 -7.82
C VAL A 243 -11.52 6.69 -8.93
N LEU A 244 -11.15 6.98 -10.18
CA LEU A 244 -11.91 6.58 -11.36
C LEU A 244 -11.28 5.37 -12.01
N LEU A 245 -12.10 4.34 -12.21
CA LEU A 245 -11.75 3.21 -13.07
C LEU A 245 -12.62 3.24 -14.34
N ASP A 246 -12.07 2.74 -15.44
CA ASP A 246 -12.81 2.55 -16.69
C ASP A 246 -13.68 1.27 -16.66
N ASP A 247 -14.33 0.98 -17.78
CA ASP A 247 -15.19 -0.20 -17.96
C ASP A 247 -14.42 -1.53 -17.87
N SER A 248 -13.11 -1.49 -18.10
CA SER A 248 -12.19 -2.61 -17.94
C SER A 248 -11.47 -2.62 -16.58
N TYR A 249 -11.91 -1.78 -15.64
CA TYR A 249 -11.36 -1.63 -14.29
C TYR A 249 -9.96 -1.02 -14.24
N ASN A 250 -9.43 -0.46 -15.34
CA ASN A 250 -8.13 0.19 -15.30
C ASN A 250 -8.22 1.54 -14.59
N PHE A 251 -7.18 1.87 -13.83
CA PHE A 251 -7.02 3.19 -13.23
C PHE A 251 -7.01 4.30 -14.29
N LYS A 252 -7.76 5.37 -14.04
CA LYS A 252 -7.82 6.55 -14.91
C LYS A 252 -7.29 7.80 -14.23
N ASP A 253 -7.82 8.10 -13.05
CA ASP A 253 -7.45 9.32 -12.31
C ASP A 253 -7.87 9.21 -10.84
N LYS A 254 -7.35 10.11 -9.99
CA LYS A 254 -7.73 10.23 -8.58
C LYS A 254 -7.66 11.67 -8.10
N ILE A 255 -8.47 12.00 -7.09
CA ILE A 255 -8.31 13.24 -6.32
C ILE A 255 -8.47 12.95 -4.82
N LEU A 256 -7.69 13.67 -4.01
CA LEU A 256 -7.79 13.66 -2.55
C LEU A 256 -9.05 14.41 -2.11
N LEU A 257 -9.98 13.72 -1.45
CA LEU A 257 -11.21 14.31 -0.91
C LEU A 257 -11.06 14.78 0.53
N TYR A 258 -10.35 13.99 1.33
CA TYR A 258 -10.17 14.21 2.75
C TYR A 258 -8.74 13.89 3.18
N GLY A 259 -8.13 14.77 3.95
CA GLY A 259 -6.97 14.51 4.80
C GLY A 259 -7.09 15.33 6.08
N SER A 260 -6.65 14.76 7.19
CA SER A 260 -6.40 15.48 8.45
C SER A 260 -4.90 15.68 8.59
N GLU A 261 -4.46 16.94 8.65
CA GLU A 261 -3.06 17.28 8.87
C GLU A 261 -2.97 18.13 10.14
N GLU A 262 -2.27 17.63 11.16
CA GLU A 262 -1.87 18.46 12.29
C GLU A 262 -0.70 19.37 11.88
N ILE A 263 -0.84 20.67 12.11
CA ILE A 263 0.24 21.64 11.87
C ILE A 263 0.83 22.12 13.19
N GLU A 264 2.05 22.66 13.12
CA GLU A 264 2.71 23.23 14.29
C GLU A 264 1.83 24.30 14.97
N ALA A 265 1.94 24.40 16.31
CA ALA A 265 1.21 25.32 17.19
C ALA A 265 -0.28 24.99 17.49
N GLY A 266 -0.70 23.74 17.28
CA GLY A 266 -2.02 23.22 17.69
C GLY A 266 -3.16 23.56 16.72
N GLU A 267 -2.81 24.21 15.60
CA GLU A 267 -3.74 24.40 14.50
C GLU A 267 -3.80 23.11 13.67
N SER A 268 -4.88 22.90 12.94
CA SER A 268 -5.00 21.78 12.01
C SER A 268 -5.56 22.22 10.68
N ILE A 269 -5.18 21.49 9.64
CA ILE A 269 -5.77 21.61 8.33
C ILE A 269 -6.79 20.49 8.18
N SER A 270 -8.01 20.86 7.85
CA SER A 270 -9.08 19.92 7.59
C SER A 270 -9.70 20.22 6.23
N THR A 271 -9.90 19.15 5.46
CA THR A 271 -10.67 19.18 4.23
C THR A 271 -12.04 18.56 4.44
N THR A 272 -13.09 19.16 3.90
CA THR A 272 -14.42 18.56 3.81
C THR A 272 -14.82 18.43 2.35
N PHE A 273 -15.69 17.48 2.03
CA PHE A 273 -16.15 17.26 0.66
C PHE A 273 -17.66 17.09 0.54
N GLU A 274 -18.17 17.35 -0.66
CA GLU A 274 -19.54 17.07 -1.09
C GLU A 274 -19.46 16.47 -2.50
N ILE A 275 -20.09 15.31 -2.73
CA ILE A 275 -20.25 14.68 -4.04
C ILE A 275 -21.74 14.71 -4.38
N SER A 276 -22.09 15.48 -5.39
CA SER A 276 -23.48 15.60 -5.84
C SER A 276 -23.94 14.35 -6.60
N LYS A 277 -25.26 14.23 -6.83
CA LYS A 277 -25.83 13.17 -7.69
C LYS A 277 -25.29 13.18 -9.13
N SER A 278 -24.78 14.32 -9.59
CA SER A 278 -24.20 14.49 -10.93
C SER A 278 -22.67 14.39 -10.91
N PHE A 279 -22.08 13.86 -9.84
CA PHE A 279 -20.62 13.80 -9.64
C PHE A 279 -19.92 15.15 -9.74
N GLU A 280 -20.60 16.24 -9.34
CA GLU A 280 -19.89 17.48 -9.02
C GLU A 280 -19.28 17.31 -7.62
N ILE A 281 -17.96 17.39 -7.55
CA ILE A 281 -17.19 17.10 -6.34
C ILE A 281 -16.62 18.41 -5.84
N LYS A 282 -17.06 18.84 -4.66
CA LYS A 282 -16.62 20.08 -4.04
C LYS A 282 -15.77 19.74 -2.83
N ILE A 283 -14.55 20.25 -2.78
CA ILE A 283 -13.61 20.05 -1.68
C ILE A 283 -13.33 21.42 -1.06
N ASN A 284 -13.52 21.56 0.25
CA ASN A 284 -13.24 22.77 1.00
C ASN A 284 -12.09 22.51 1.96
N LYS A 285 -11.01 23.30 1.84
CA LYS A 285 -9.89 23.26 2.80
C LYS A 285 -10.07 24.38 3.81
N SER A 286 -9.95 24.08 5.09
CA SER A 286 -10.05 25.05 6.18
C SER A 286 -8.92 24.87 7.18
N LYS A 287 -8.46 25.98 7.75
CA LYS A 287 -7.59 26.00 8.92
C LYS A 287 -8.45 26.02 10.17
N ILE A 288 -8.25 25.11 11.08
CA ILE A 288 -8.88 25.08 12.40
C ILE A 288 -7.84 25.55 13.40
N ASN A 289 -8.18 26.54 14.21
CA ASN A 289 -7.29 27.01 15.26
C ASN A 289 -7.58 26.33 16.61
N ASN A 290 -6.75 26.62 17.61
CA ASN A 290 -6.84 26.07 18.97
C ASN A 290 -8.20 26.37 19.66
N SER A 291 -8.96 27.36 19.18
CA SER A 291 -10.30 27.70 19.68
C SER A 291 -11.44 26.95 18.96
N GLY A 292 -11.11 26.02 18.06
CA GLY A 292 -12.07 25.30 17.22
C GLY A 292 -12.69 26.15 16.10
N LYS A 293 -12.23 27.39 15.90
CA LYS A 293 -12.73 28.26 14.84
C LYS A 293 -12.11 27.85 13.52
N SER A 294 -12.96 27.58 12.53
CA SER A 294 -12.54 27.27 11.17
C SER A 294 -12.44 28.54 10.33
N LYS A 295 -11.33 28.68 9.60
CA LYS A 295 -11.12 29.69 8.57
C LYS A 295 -10.94 28.98 7.23
N LYS A 296 -11.85 29.24 6.30
CA LYS A 296 -11.77 28.70 4.94
C LYS A 296 -10.49 29.16 4.24
N ILE A 297 -9.71 28.21 3.72
CA ILE A 297 -8.49 28.45 2.93
C ILE A 297 -8.84 28.43 1.45
N SER A 298 -9.52 27.37 1.00
CA SER A 298 -9.86 27.20 -0.41
C SER A 298 -11.15 26.40 -0.58
N SER A 299 -11.72 26.47 -1.77
CA SER A 299 -12.84 25.64 -2.21
C SER A 299 -12.66 25.37 -3.67
N ILE A 300 -12.56 24.10 -3.99
CA ILE A 300 -12.29 23.62 -5.34
C ILE A 300 -13.46 22.77 -5.77
N ILE A 301 -13.91 22.96 -7.01
CA ILE A 301 -14.95 22.12 -7.62
C ILE A 301 -14.34 21.34 -8.77
N HIS A 302 -14.51 20.02 -8.72
CA HIS A 302 -14.14 19.07 -9.75
C HIS A 302 -15.38 18.50 -10.45
N LYS A 303 -15.22 18.12 -11.72
CA LYS A 303 -16.14 17.23 -12.43
C LYS A 303 -15.36 16.11 -13.12
N ILE A 304 -16.08 15.03 -13.39
CA ILE A 304 -15.60 13.92 -14.20
C ILE A 304 -15.77 14.28 -15.68
N ASN A 305 -14.68 14.21 -16.43
CA ASN A 305 -14.65 14.39 -17.87
C ASN A 305 -15.02 13.07 -18.59
N LEU A 306 -15.41 13.17 -19.87
CA LEU A 306 -15.76 12.01 -20.69
C LEU A 306 -14.57 11.07 -20.99
N ASP A 307 -13.34 11.48 -20.72
CA ASP A 307 -12.13 10.66 -20.86
C ASP A 307 -11.74 9.91 -19.56
N GLY A 308 -12.51 10.09 -18.49
CA GLY A 308 -12.28 9.47 -17.18
C GLY A 308 -11.30 10.22 -16.29
N THR A 309 -11.05 11.50 -16.56
CA THR A 309 -10.21 12.37 -15.72
C THR A 309 -11.04 13.37 -14.92
N PHE A 310 -10.44 13.96 -13.88
CA PHE A 310 -11.03 15.07 -13.14
C PHE A 310 -10.56 16.41 -13.71
N SER A 311 -11.49 17.32 -14.00
CA SER A 311 -11.18 18.72 -14.29
C SER A 311 -11.57 19.61 -13.12
N LYS A 312 -10.70 20.57 -12.80
CA LYS A 312 -11.01 21.67 -11.88
C LYS A 312 -11.77 22.77 -12.64
N ILE A 313 -12.90 23.20 -12.08
CA ILE A 313 -13.78 24.21 -12.70
C ILE A 313 -13.72 25.54 -11.94
N LYS A 314 -13.39 25.49 -10.65
CA LYS A 314 -13.29 26.64 -9.77
C LYS A 314 -12.33 26.32 -8.63
#